data_AF-A0A2D6M841-F1
#
_entry.id   AF-A0A2D6M841-F1
#
_cell.length_a   1.000
_cell.length_b   1.000
_cell.length_c   1.000
_cell.angle_alpha   90.00
_cell.angle_beta   90.00
_cell.angle_gamma   90.00
#
_symmetry.space_group_name_H-M   'P 1'
#
loop_
_entity.id
_entity.type
_entity.pdbx_description
1 polymer ?
#
loop_
_entity_poly.entity_id
_entity_poly.type
_entity_poly.pdbx_seq_one_letter_code
_entity_poly.pdbx_strand_id
1 'polypeptide(L)'
;MISETNTEKTKKLIKKSKAPIIIKSQSPEYNRKILEYGHFDILLLDITKGRDKIKYLDTGINHVLAKIAAKNKVTIAIDLEDIRKADKKTKAIALARLDELTKTCKKAKCKLQILNTENQNLFI
;
A
#
# COMPACT_ATOMS: atom_id res chain seq x y z
N MET A 1 8.27 9.86 4.17
CA MET A 1 7.75 8.48 4.32
C MET A 1 8.13 7.96 5.70
N ILE A 2 7.21 7.31 6.40
CA ILE A 2 7.49 6.65 7.69
C ILE A 2 7.65 5.15 7.43
N SER A 3 8.81 4.59 7.75
CA SER A 3 9.15 3.17 7.58
C SER A 3 9.39 2.45 8.92
N GLU A 4 8.74 2.90 9.98
CA GLU A 4 8.94 2.38 11.34
C GLU A 4 8.14 1.09 11.58
N THR A 5 8.80 0.05 12.09
CA THR A 5 8.22 -1.29 12.33
C THR A 5 7.27 -1.33 13.52
N ASN A 6 7.44 -0.41 14.48
CA ASN A 6 6.64 -0.38 15.69
C ASN A 6 5.39 0.50 15.50
N THR A 7 4.22 -0.12 15.72
CA THR A 7 2.91 0.54 15.62
C THR A 7 2.77 1.74 16.55
N GLU A 8 3.31 1.69 17.77
CA GLU A 8 3.18 2.79 18.73
C GLU A 8 4.02 4.01 18.36
N LYS A 9 5.25 3.76 17.88
CA LYS A 9 6.13 4.82 17.39
C LYS A 9 5.54 5.46 16.13
N THR A 10 4.97 4.66 15.24
CA THR A 10 4.27 5.14 14.04
C THR A 10 3.11 6.07 14.42
N LYS A 11 2.27 5.70 15.40
CA LYS A 11 1.17 6.56 15.90
C LYS A 11 1.68 7.90 16.45
N LYS A 12 2.81 7.90 17.16
CA LYS A 12 3.43 9.15 17.66
C LYS A 12 3.97 10.02 16.52
N LEU A 13 4.55 9.41 15.48
CA LEU A 13 5.05 10.12 14.30
C LEU A 13 3.91 10.71 13.46
N ILE A 14 2.81 9.98 13.29
CA ILE A 14 1.59 10.46 12.62
C ILE A 14 1.11 11.76 13.28
N LYS A 15 1.02 11.78 14.62
CA LYS A 15 0.56 12.97 15.37
C LYS A 15 1.50 14.18 15.27
N LYS A 16 2.78 13.97 14.96
CA LYS A 16 3.79 15.03 14.89
C LYS A 16 3.99 15.58 13.47
N SER A 17 3.51 14.88 12.44
CA SER A 17 3.79 15.21 11.05
C SER A 17 2.74 16.15 10.45
N LYS A 18 3.17 17.06 9.58
CA LYS A 18 2.28 17.87 8.73
C LYS A 18 2.00 17.09 7.44
N ALA A 19 0.73 17.05 7.04
CA ALA A 19 0.25 16.28 5.88
C ALA A 19 1.00 16.60 4.57
N PRO A 20 1.13 15.64 3.62
CA PRO A 20 0.55 14.30 3.62
C PRO A 20 1.41 13.22 4.29
N ILE A 21 0.76 12.31 5.03
CA ILE A 21 1.40 11.22 5.78
C ILE A 21 1.36 9.93 4.96
N ILE A 22 2.54 9.52 4.47
CA ILE A 22 2.74 8.28 3.70
C ILE A 22 3.43 7.24 4.59
N ILE A 23 2.78 6.09 4.77
CA ILE A 23 3.28 4.96 5.56
C ILE A 23 3.66 3.83 4.61
N LYS A 24 4.86 3.27 4.76
CA LYS A 24 5.29 2.09 3.99
C LYS A 24 4.73 0.82 4.63
N SER A 25 4.16 -0.05 3.80
CA SER A 25 3.62 -1.34 4.24
C SER A 25 4.72 -2.24 4.81
N GLN A 26 4.40 -2.93 5.89
CA GLN A 26 5.29 -3.92 6.51
C GLN A 26 4.57 -5.26 6.66
N SER A 27 4.52 -5.82 7.86
CA SER A 27 3.84 -7.09 8.12
C SER A 27 2.32 -6.95 7.99
N PRO A 28 1.59 -8.03 7.67
CA PRO A 28 0.12 -8.02 7.61
C PRO A 28 -0.53 -7.53 8.91
N GLU A 29 0.03 -7.90 10.05
CA GLU A 29 -0.44 -7.48 11.38
C GLU A 29 -0.23 -5.98 11.62
N TYR A 30 0.92 -5.45 11.20
CA TYR A 30 1.20 -4.01 11.24
C TYR A 30 0.22 -3.25 10.34
N ASN A 31 0.07 -3.71 9.10
CA ASN A 31 -0.81 -3.07 8.11
C ASN A 31 -2.26 -3.05 8.60
N ARG A 32 -2.73 -4.13 9.23
CA ARG A 32 -4.06 -4.17 9.84
C ARG A 32 -4.20 -3.15 10.96
N LYS A 33 -3.29 -3.14 11.94
CA LYS A 33 -3.33 -2.22 13.09
C LYS A 33 -3.26 -0.76 12.67
N ILE A 34 -2.43 -0.44 11.66
CA ILE A 34 -2.29 0.94 11.19
C ILE A 34 -3.52 1.38 10.40
N LEU A 35 -4.04 0.52 9.52
CA LEU A 35 -5.28 0.79 8.79
C LEU A 35 -6.46 0.96 9.73
N GLU A 36 -6.57 0.15 10.79
CA GLU A 36 -7.59 0.29 11.83
C GLU A 36 -7.45 1.59 12.62
N TYR A 37 -6.22 2.02 12.94
CA TYR A 37 -5.96 3.30 13.60
C TYR A 37 -6.36 4.49 12.72
N GLY A 38 -6.07 4.45 11.42
CA GLY A 38 -6.34 5.56 10.51
C GLY A 38 -5.45 6.79 10.79
N HIS A 39 -5.91 7.98 10.38
CA HIS A 39 -5.20 9.27 10.54
C HIS A 39 -3.96 9.48 9.67
N PHE A 40 -3.84 8.76 8.56
CA PHE A 40 -2.80 9.01 7.56
C PHE A 40 -3.43 8.94 6.16
N ASP A 41 -2.75 9.53 5.19
CA ASP A 41 -3.34 9.75 3.87
C ASP A 41 -3.10 8.56 2.94
N ILE A 42 -1.90 7.98 2.98
CA ILE A 42 -1.47 6.98 2.00
C ILE A 42 -0.76 5.79 2.65
N LEU A 43 -1.20 4.57 2.32
CA LEU A 43 -0.46 3.33 2.56
C LEU A 43 0.26 2.90 1.29
N LEU A 44 1.59 2.96 1.29
CA LEU A 44 2.43 2.54 0.18
C LEU A 44 2.71 1.03 0.27
N LEU A 45 2.19 0.28 -0.69
CA LEU A 45 2.40 -1.16 -0.83
C LEU A 45 3.61 -1.47 -1.71
N ASP A 46 4.33 -2.51 -1.30
CA ASP A 46 5.37 -3.12 -2.10
C ASP A 46 4.80 -4.39 -2.79
N ILE A 47 4.31 -4.22 -4.03
CA ILE A 47 3.73 -5.33 -4.81
C ILE A 47 4.78 -6.24 -5.46
N THR A 48 6.07 -5.88 -5.39
CA THR A 48 7.15 -6.74 -5.88
C THR A 48 7.37 -7.93 -4.94
N LYS A 49 6.95 -7.79 -3.68
CA LYS A 49 7.04 -8.82 -2.63
C LYS A 49 5.68 -9.44 -2.38
N GLY A 50 5.69 -10.73 -2.05
CA GLY A 50 4.47 -11.51 -1.82
C GLY A 50 4.71 -12.98 -2.10
N ARG A 51 3.96 -13.85 -1.43
CA ARG A 51 3.98 -15.30 -1.69
C ARG A 51 2.68 -15.70 -2.38
N ASP A 52 2.74 -15.74 -3.70
CA ASP A 52 1.60 -16.15 -4.52
C ASP A 52 1.19 -17.58 -4.19
N LYS A 53 -0.12 -17.84 -4.21
CA LYS A 53 -0.69 -19.18 -4.03
C LYS A 53 -1.30 -19.63 -5.34
N ILE A 54 -1.54 -20.93 -5.45
CA ILE A 54 -2.11 -21.56 -6.65
C ILE A 54 -3.40 -20.86 -7.14
N LYS A 55 -4.21 -20.30 -6.22
CA LYS A 55 -5.51 -19.70 -6.53
C LYS A 55 -5.56 -18.16 -6.52
N TYR A 56 -4.53 -17.47 -6.05
CA TYR A 56 -4.55 -16.01 -5.92
C TYR A 56 -3.15 -15.42 -5.82
N LEU A 57 -2.97 -14.18 -6.28
CA LEU A 57 -1.71 -13.45 -6.14
C LEU A 57 -1.69 -12.66 -4.83
N ASP A 58 -0.54 -12.67 -4.17
CA ASP A 58 -0.38 -11.94 -2.92
C ASP A 58 -0.05 -10.48 -3.22
N THR A 59 -1.07 -9.62 -3.12
CA THR A 59 -0.96 -8.17 -3.36
C THR A 59 -0.66 -7.37 -2.08
N GLY A 60 -0.48 -8.04 -0.94
CA GLY A 60 -0.25 -7.39 0.37
C GLY A 60 -1.51 -6.79 1.01
N ILE A 61 -2.65 -6.76 0.30
CA ILE A 61 -3.95 -6.34 0.81
C ILE A 61 -5.04 -7.34 0.40
N ASN A 62 -5.93 -7.65 1.34
CA ASN A 62 -7.14 -8.41 1.04
C ASN A 62 -8.38 -7.48 1.03
N HIS A 63 -9.52 -8.04 0.62
CA HIS A 63 -10.78 -7.30 0.55
C HIS A 63 -11.24 -6.71 1.90
N VAL A 64 -10.89 -7.33 3.03
CA VAL A 64 -11.22 -6.80 4.37
C VAL A 64 -10.40 -5.55 4.68
N LEU A 65 -9.08 -5.59 4.45
CA LEU A 65 -8.19 -4.45 4.63
C LEU A 65 -8.54 -3.30 3.68
N ALA A 66 -8.90 -3.60 2.43
CA ALA A 66 -9.35 -2.60 1.48
C ALA A 66 -10.64 -1.88 1.93
N LYS A 67 -11.58 -2.61 2.56
CA LYS A 67 -12.78 -2.01 3.17
C LYS A 67 -12.44 -1.13 4.37
N ILE A 68 -11.50 -1.54 5.21
CA ILE A 68 -11.03 -0.72 6.35
C ILE A 68 -10.37 0.56 5.82
N ALA A 69 -9.51 0.46 4.80
CA ALA A 69 -8.89 1.61 4.15
C ALA A 69 -9.93 2.59 3.60
N ALA A 70 -10.95 2.09 2.89
CA ALA A 70 -12.05 2.90 2.38
C ALA A 70 -12.85 3.60 3.51
N LYS A 71 -13.16 2.87 4.60
CA LYS A 71 -13.87 3.42 5.77
C LYS A 71 -13.07 4.56 6.43
N ASN A 72 -11.76 4.40 6.53
CA ASN A 72 -10.87 5.35 7.18
C ASN A 72 -10.30 6.41 6.21
N LYS A 73 -10.80 6.47 4.97
CA LYS A 73 -10.37 7.40 3.91
C LYS A 73 -8.88 7.35 3.60
N VAL A 74 -8.24 6.20 3.83
CA VAL A 74 -6.84 5.95 3.49
C VAL A 74 -6.75 5.54 2.03
N THR A 75 -5.82 6.16 1.30
CA THR A 75 -5.52 5.81 -0.09
C THR A 75 -4.45 4.72 -0.12
N ILE A 76 -4.64 3.70 -0.94
CA ILE A 76 -3.60 2.70 -1.20
C ILE A 76 -2.75 3.21 -2.36
N ALA A 77 -1.42 3.13 -2.23
CA ALA A 77 -0.52 3.50 -3.30
C ALA A 77 0.49 2.40 -3.60
N ILE A 78 1.01 2.40 -4.82
CA ILE A 78 2.15 1.58 -5.24
C ILE A 78 3.28 2.48 -5.72
N ASP A 79 4.53 2.06 -5.51
CA ASP A 79 5.70 2.76 -6.06
C ASP A 79 5.99 2.26 -7.47
N LEU A 80 5.96 3.16 -8.45
CA LEU A 80 6.29 2.85 -9.84
C LEU A 80 7.78 2.53 -10.01
N GLU A 81 8.65 3.15 -9.21
CA GLU A 81 10.10 2.94 -9.32
C GLU A 81 10.50 1.54 -8.86
N ASP A 82 9.80 0.99 -7.85
CA ASP A 82 9.98 -0.40 -7.43
C ASP A 82 9.69 -1.37 -8.60
N ILE A 83 8.65 -1.09 -9.39
CA ILE A 83 8.32 -1.88 -10.59
C ILE A 83 9.36 -1.66 -11.69
N ARG A 84 9.80 -0.41 -11.90
CA ARG A 84 10.74 -0.06 -12.98
C ARG A 84 12.10 -0.73 -12.80
N LYS A 85 12.63 -0.74 -11.56
CA LYS A 85 13.93 -1.29 -11.17
C LYS A 85 13.93 -2.82 -11.03
N ALA A 86 12.75 -3.44 -10.92
CA ALA A 86 12.61 -4.89 -10.87
C ALA A 86 13.07 -5.57 -12.18
N ASP A 87 13.56 -6.81 -12.04
CA ASP A 87 13.93 -7.66 -13.18
C ASP A 87 12.70 -8.02 -14.03
N LYS A 88 12.94 -8.52 -15.25
CA LYS A 88 11.87 -8.80 -16.24
C LYS A 88 10.77 -9.73 -15.68
N LYS A 89 11.14 -10.73 -14.88
CA LYS A 89 10.19 -11.69 -14.32
C LYS A 89 9.40 -11.04 -13.19
N THR A 90 10.07 -10.37 -12.26
CA THR A 90 9.41 -9.67 -11.15
C THR A 90 8.51 -8.55 -11.63
N LYS A 91 8.88 -7.84 -12.71
CA LYS A 91 8.05 -6.82 -13.35
C LYS A 91 6.74 -7.40 -13.88
N ALA A 92 6.78 -8.54 -14.57
CA ALA A 92 5.58 -9.21 -15.04
C ALA A 92 4.67 -9.64 -13.88
N ILE A 93 5.25 -10.17 -12.79
CA ILE A 93 4.50 -10.56 -11.58
C ILE A 93 3.88 -9.33 -10.91
N ALA A 94 4.63 -8.24 -10.77
CA ALA A 94 4.16 -6.99 -10.17
C ALA A 94 2.98 -6.40 -10.97
N LEU A 95 3.02 -6.45 -12.30
CA LEU A 95 1.91 -5.99 -13.15
C LEU A 95 0.66 -6.88 -12.98
N ALA A 96 0.82 -8.20 -12.88
CA ALA A 96 -0.29 -9.11 -12.60
C ALA A 96 -0.92 -8.83 -11.22
N ARG A 97 -0.08 -8.58 -10.19
CA ARG A 97 -0.53 -8.17 -8.85
C ARG A 97 -1.21 -6.81 -8.85
N LEU A 98 -0.75 -5.86 -9.67
CA LEU A 98 -1.38 -4.55 -9.83
C LEU A 98 -2.80 -4.70 -10.41
N ASP A 99 -2.99 -5.54 -11.43
CA ASP A 99 -4.32 -5.82 -11.96
C ASP A 99 -5.25 -6.41 -10.88
N GLU A 100 -4.80 -7.40 -10.11
CA GLU A 100 -5.59 -7.97 -9.01
C GLU A 100 -5.88 -6.95 -7.89
N LEU A 101 -4.90 -6.10 -7.56
CA LEU A 101 -5.06 -5.01 -6.59
C LEU A 101 -6.11 -4.00 -7.07
N THR A 102 -6.10 -3.60 -8.34
CA THR A 102 -7.09 -2.66 -8.89
C THR A 102 -8.50 -3.25 -8.80
N LYS A 103 -8.67 -4.55 -9.08
CA LYS A 103 -9.95 -5.26 -8.94
C LYS A 103 -10.41 -5.27 -7.48
N THR A 104 -9.51 -5.55 -6.54
CA THR A 104 -9.80 -5.59 -5.10
C THR A 104 -10.19 -4.20 -4.57
N CYS A 105 -9.44 -3.16 -4.93
CA CYS A 105 -9.75 -1.77 -4.57
C CYS A 105 -11.07 -1.29 -5.18
N LYS A 106 -11.34 -1.60 -6.46
CA LYS A 106 -12.61 -1.28 -7.12
C LYS A 106 -13.80 -1.93 -6.40
N LYS A 107 -13.71 -3.22 -6.06
CA LYS A 107 -14.76 -3.93 -5.30
C LYS A 107 -15.00 -3.32 -3.92
N ALA A 108 -13.94 -2.93 -3.23
CA ALA A 108 -14.01 -2.34 -1.89
C ALA A 108 -14.29 -0.82 -1.88
N LYS A 109 -14.39 -0.18 -3.05
CA LYS A 109 -14.46 1.30 -3.22
C LYS A 109 -13.31 2.03 -2.53
N CYS A 110 -12.13 1.43 -2.51
CA CYS A 110 -10.91 2.01 -1.97
C CYS A 110 -10.18 2.79 -3.07
N LYS A 111 -9.59 3.94 -2.72
CA LYS A 111 -8.76 4.72 -3.65
C LYS A 111 -7.41 4.03 -3.85
N LEU A 112 -7.01 3.88 -5.10
CA LEU A 112 -5.70 3.37 -5.51
C LEU A 112 -4.98 4.48 -6.27
N GLN A 113 -3.71 4.73 -5.94
CA GLN A 113 -2.85 5.70 -6.62
C GLN A 113 -1.50 5.09 -6.98
N ILE A 114 -0.84 5.67 -7.97
CA ILE A 114 0.53 5.32 -8.32
C ILE A 114 1.42 6.49 -7.92
N LEU A 115 2.40 6.23 -7.08
CA LEU A 115 3.38 7.20 -6.66
C LEU A 115 4.68 6.97 -7.41
N ASN A 116 5.29 8.06 -7.88
CA ASN A 116 6.69 8.04 -8.28
C ASN A 116 7.52 8.71 -7.19
N THR A 117 8.24 7.90 -6.42
CA THR A 117 9.06 8.38 -5.29
C THR A 117 10.24 9.24 -5.74
N GLU A 118 10.72 9.13 -6.98
CA GLU A 118 11.80 9.98 -7.50
C GLU A 118 11.32 11.38 -7.90
N ASN A 119 10.03 11.54 -8.26
CA ASN A 119 9.50 12.81 -8.78
C ASN A 119 8.48 13.53 -7.86
N GLN A 120 8.15 12.98 -6.68
CA GLN A 120 7.06 13.49 -5.82
C GLN A 120 5.72 13.76 -6.55
N ASN A 121 5.55 13.21 -7.76
CA ASN A 121 4.37 13.43 -8.57
C ASN A 121 3.37 12.30 -8.32
N LEU A 122 2.17 12.71 -7.91
CA LEU A 122 0.99 11.86 -7.79
C LEU A 122 0.43 11.61 -9.20
N PHE A 123 0.38 10.36 -9.63
CA PHE A 123 -0.36 9.98 -10.83
C PHE A 123 -1.75 9.48 -10.42
N ILE A 124 -2.78 10.15 -10.96
CA ILE A 124 -4.22 9.94 -10.67
C ILE A 124 -4.74 8.75 -11.46
#